data_AF-A0A379FI48-F1
#
_entry.id   AF-A0A379FI48-F1
#
_cell.length_a   1.000
_cell.length_b   1.000
_cell.length_c   1.000
_cell.angle_alpha   90.00
_cell.angle_beta   90.00
_cell.angle_gamma   90.00
#
_symmetry.space_group_name_H-M   'P 1'
#
loop_
_entity.id
_entity.type
_entity.pdbx_description
1 polymer ?
#
loop_
_entity_poly.entity_id
_entity_poly.type
_entity_poly.pdbx_seq_one_letter_code
_entity_poly.pdbx_strand_id
1 'polypeptide(L)'
;MANNTNLSETLFKPRAKHAETSTLIQYTHPKSNIDSYSVLNGMSQQNWYRTIQRLQWIWRGISPIEIEEVLSRIAIFDAPRSDDKFIDTVVGYRRGNWSFEWSHQAMIWQQKALRETSEEAAANCWLRAANLYSIAAYPFINGDFLADQAVVLAMKAFENAMKFSSFEVKKLTFKLTGKGTTSGFLHLPKGCKGPYPTVIFCGGLDSLQSDYVNFFRRYLSPKGIAMLT
;
A
#
# COMPACT_ATOMS: atom_id res chain seq x y z
N MET A 1 25.88 -44.96 5.65
CA MET A 1 26.38 -43.66 6.15
C MET A 1 25.18 -42.87 6.62
N ALA A 2 24.98 -42.74 7.93
CA ALA A 2 23.85 -42.03 8.49
C ALA A 2 24.11 -40.52 8.40
N ASN A 3 23.20 -39.79 7.73
CA ASN A 3 23.23 -38.34 7.62
C ASN A 3 23.08 -37.71 9.01
N ASN A 4 24.20 -37.34 9.62
CA ASN A 4 24.24 -36.70 10.93
C ASN A 4 23.94 -35.21 10.76
N THR A 5 22.69 -34.89 10.44
CA THR A 5 22.23 -33.50 10.33
C THR A 5 22.23 -32.89 11.72
N ASN A 6 23.04 -31.85 11.94
CA ASN A 6 23.21 -31.21 13.23
C ASN A 6 21.85 -30.64 13.73
N LEU A 7 21.45 -31.01 14.94
CA LEU A 7 20.18 -30.59 15.54
C LEU A 7 20.09 -29.05 15.65
N SER A 8 21.23 -28.40 15.91
CA SER A 8 21.33 -26.93 15.95
C SER A 8 21.11 -26.30 14.58
N GLU A 9 21.60 -26.89 13.49
CA GLU A 9 21.32 -26.41 12.13
C GLU A 9 19.83 -26.51 11.77
N THR A 10 19.12 -27.47 12.35
CA THR A 10 17.69 -27.67 12.11
C THR A 10 16.83 -26.71 12.96
N LEU A 11 17.25 -26.45 14.20
CA LEU A 11 16.55 -25.58 15.15
C LEU A 11 16.77 -24.08 14.86
N PHE A 12 17.95 -23.70 14.38
CA PHE A 12 18.31 -22.30 14.12
C PHE A 12 18.25 -21.89 12.64
N LYS A 13 17.77 -22.77 11.75
CA LYS A 13 17.47 -22.40 10.36
C LYS A 13 16.52 -21.21 10.36
N PRO A 14 16.86 -20.09 9.68
CA PRO A 14 15.99 -18.93 9.60
C PRO A 14 14.65 -19.32 8.96
N ARG A 15 13.64 -19.56 9.79
CA ARG A 15 12.29 -19.79 9.30
C ARG A 15 11.72 -18.45 8.90
N ALA A 16 11.15 -18.39 7.71
CA ALA A 16 10.27 -17.29 7.36
C ALA A 16 9.11 -17.30 8.37
N LYS A 17 9.06 -16.28 9.23
CA LYS A 17 8.05 -16.20 10.29
C LYS A 17 6.63 -16.01 9.75
N HIS A 18 6.50 -15.54 8.51
CA HIS A 18 5.25 -15.21 7.86
C HIS A 18 5.20 -15.87 6.49
N ALA A 19 4.05 -16.43 6.14
CA ALA A 19 3.79 -16.96 4.82
C ALA A 19 3.89 -15.82 3.79
N GLU A 20 4.39 -16.15 2.60
CA GLU A 20 4.47 -15.17 1.51
C GLU A 20 3.08 -15.00 0.87
N THR A 21 2.76 -13.78 0.46
CA THR A 21 1.43 -13.38 0.00
C THR A 21 0.81 -14.31 -1.04
N SER A 22 1.55 -14.75 -2.05
CA SER A 22 1.02 -15.61 -3.13
C SER A 22 0.65 -17.03 -2.67
N THR A 23 1.03 -17.41 -1.45
CA THR A 23 0.75 -18.73 -0.86
C THR A 23 -0.48 -18.74 0.06
N LEU A 24 -1.05 -17.58 0.37
CA LEU A 24 -2.13 -17.45 1.36
C LEU A 24 -3.47 -17.98 0.85
N ILE A 25 -3.69 -17.94 -0.47
CA ILE A 25 -4.91 -18.44 -1.10
C ILE A 25 -4.61 -19.83 -1.66
N GLN A 26 -5.33 -20.83 -1.16
CA GLN A 26 -5.26 -22.19 -1.69
C GLN A 26 -6.22 -22.32 -2.89
N TYR A 27 -5.68 -22.72 -4.03
CA TYR A 27 -6.47 -23.01 -5.22
C TYR A 27 -6.72 -24.52 -5.31
N THR A 28 -7.96 -24.92 -5.59
CA THR A 28 -8.32 -26.32 -5.83
C THR A 28 -7.99 -26.80 -7.25
N HIS A 29 -7.63 -25.87 -8.15
CA HIS A 29 -7.26 -26.14 -9.54
C HIS A 29 -5.90 -25.49 -9.86
N PRO A 30 -5.17 -26.00 -10.89
CA PRO A 30 -3.90 -25.43 -11.29
C PRO A 30 -4.04 -23.94 -11.59
N LYS A 31 -3.07 -23.13 -11.14
CA LYS A 31 -3.02 -21.69 -11.44
C LYS A 31 -2.99 -21.50 -12.97
N SER A 32 -4.13 -21.22 -13.59
CA SER A 32 -4.15 -20.67 -14.93
C SER A 32 -3.69 -19.23 -14.82
N ASN A 33 -2.56 -18.88 -15.45
CA ASN A 33 -2.24 -17.48 -15.70
C ASN A 33 -3.37 -16.93 -16.58
N ILE A 34 -4.35 -16.27 -15.97
CA ILE A 34 -5.33 -15.51 -16.73
C ILE A 34 -4.57 -14.29 -17.22
N ASP A 35 -4.25 -14.26 -18.51
CA ASP A 35 -3.76 -13.04 -19.15
C ASP A 35 -4.83 -11.97 -18.92
N SER A 36 -4.50 -11.00 -18.07
CA SER A 36 -5.40 -9.90 -17.75
C SER A 36 -4.92 -8.65 -18.46
N TYR A 37 -5.78 -8.09 -19.31
CA TYR A 37 -5.54 -6.82 -19.96
C TYR A 37 -6.26 -5.71 -19.20
N SER A 38 -5.55 -4.64 -18.89
CA SER A 38 -6.11 -3.39 -18.38
C SER A 38 -5.65 -2.23 -19.24
N VAL A 39 -6.55 -1.29 -19.54
CA VAL A 39 -6.22 -0.06 -20.30
C VAL A 39 -5.07 0.71 -19.66
N LEU A 40 -4.97 0.69 -18.33
CA LEU A 40 -3.94 1.43 -17.59
C LEU A 40 -2.60 0.69 -17.49
N ASN A 41 -2.63 -0.65 -17.47
CA ASN A 41 -1.44 -1.46 -17.18
C ASN A 41 -1.00 -2.34 -18.35
N GLY A 42 -1.71 -2.29 -19.49
CA GLY A 42 -1.49 -3.16 -20.63
C GLY A 42 -1.82 -4.62 -20.30
N MET A 43 -1.08 -5.53 -20.92
CA MET A 43 -1.12 -6.96 -20.57
C MET A 43 -0.40 -7.20 -19.25
N SER A 44 -0.96 -8.07 -18.40
CA SER A 44 -0.34 -8.51 -17.16
C SER A 44 1.11 -8.96 -17.39
N GLN A 45 2.04 -8.41 -16.61
CA GLN A 45 3.44 -8.80 -16.68
C GLN A 45 3.57 -10.24 -16.17
N GLN A 46 3.79 -11.20 -17.07
CA GLN A 46 3.66 -12.65 -16.78
C GLN A 46 4.56 -13.17 -15.64
N ASN A 47 5.58 -12.39 -15.25
CA ASN A 47 6.55 -12.74 -14.21
C ASN A 47 6.29 -12.03 -12.86
N TRP A 48 5.17 -11.31 -12.70
CA TRP A 48 4.74 -10.76 -11.41
C TRP A 48 3.47 -11.47 -10.94
N TYR A 49 3.43 -11.85 -9.67
CA TYR A 49 2.19 -12.34 -9.04
C TYR A 49 1.17 -11.20 -8.94
N ARG A 50 1.64 -10.01 -8.53
CA ARG A 50 0.84 -8.79 -8.46
C ARG A 50 0.66 -8.13 -9.82
N THR A 51 -0.53 -7.59 -10.07
CA THR A 51 -0.70 -6.64 -11.19
C THR A 51 -0.04 -5.32 -10.84
N ILE A 52 0.96 -4.92 -11.62
CA ILE A 52 1.73 -3.70 -11.33
C ILE A 52 1.00 -2.47 -11.87
N GLN A 53 0.43 -1.67 -10.96
CA GLN A 53 -0.45 -0.54 -11.29
C GLN A 53 0.32 0.79 -11.42
N ARG A 54 1.36 0.83 -12.26
CA ARG A 54 2.29 1.98 -12.36
C ARG A 54 1.58 3.32 -12.54
N LEU A 55 0.67 3.41 -13.52
CA LEU A 55 -0.04 4.67 -13.81
C LEU A 55 -0.92 5.11 -12.63
N GLN A 56 -1.57 4.15 -11.96
CA GLN A 56 -2.40 4.43 -10.80
C GLN A 56 -1.56 4.92 -9.62
N TRP A 57 -0.40 4.32 -9.37
CA TRP A 57 0.51 4.76 -8.30
C TRP A 57 1.14 6.13 -8.58
N ILE A 58 1.44 6.43 -9.85
CA ILE A 58 1.87 7.77 -10.28
C ILE A 58 0.75 8.78 -10.05
N TRP A 59 -0.48 8.45 -10.42
CA TRP A 59 -1.64 9.32 -10.21
C TRP A 59 -1.91 9.58 -8.72
N ARG A 60 -1.66 8.60 -7.85
CA ARG A 60 -1.66 8.73 -6.39
C ARG A 60 -0.51 9.58 -5.84
N GLY A 61 0.43 10.03 -6.67
CA GLY A 61 1.47 11.00 -6.30
C GLY A 61 2.86 10.42 -6.04
N ILE A 62 3.12 9.17 -6.44
CA ILE A 62 4.44 8.55 -6.32
C ILE A 62 5.25 8.82 -7.61
N SER A 63 6.54 9.10 -7.47
CA SER A 63 7.40 9.33 -8.64
C SER A 63 7.57 8.05 -9.46
N PRO A 64 7.51 8.11 -10.80
CA PRO A 64 7.83 6.96 -11.65
C PRO A 64 9.24 6.41 -11.39
N ILE A 65 10.21 7.29 -11.15
CA ILE A 65 11.60 6.88 -10.86
C ILE A 65 11.65 6.06 -9.56
N GLU A 66 10.90 6.49 -8.54
CA GLU A 66 10.86 5.78 -7.26
C GLU A 66 10.15 4.44 -7.38
N ILE A 67 9.07 4.36 -8.17
CA ILE A 67 8.38 3.10 -8.45
C ILE A 67 9.36 2.11 -9.08
N GLU A 68 10.06 2.52 -10.14
CA GLU A 68 11.01 1.62 -10.81
C GLU A 68 12.22 1.28 -9.92
N GLU A 69 12.66 2.19 -9.06
CA GLU A 69 13.74 1.90 -8.10
C GLU A 69 13.35 0.76 -7.15
N VAL A 70 12.15 0.84 -6.55
CA VAL A 70 11.63 -0.20 -5.64
C VAL A 70 11.40 -1.51 -6.39
N LEU A 71 10.74 -1.46 -7.54
CA LEU A 71 10.48 -2.66 -8.36
C LEU A 71 11.78 -3.32 -8.83
N SER A 72 12.81 -2.53 -9.15
CA SER A 72 14.13 -3.06 -9.51
C SER A 72 14.78 -3.79 -8.34
N ARG A 73 14.73 -3.24 -7.12
CA ARG A 73 15.24 -3.93 -5.92
C ARG A 73 14.54 -5.26 -5.66
N ILE A 74 13.22 -5.32 -5.89
CA ILE A 74 12.44 -6.56 -5.81
C ILE A 74 12.90 -7.56 -6.88
N ALA A 75 13.04 -7.09 -8.12
CA ALA A 75 13.35 -7.94 -9.27
C ALA A 75 14.75 -8.57 -9.21
N ILE A 76 15.78 -7.79 -8.84
CA ILE A 76 17.18 -8.23 -8.95
C ILE A 76 17.68 -9.00 -7.72
N PHE A 77 16.97 -8.91 -6.59
CA PHE A 77 17.49 -9.50 -5.35
C PHE A 77 17.40 -11.02 -5.43
N ASP A 78 18.54 -11.67 -5.20
CA ASP A 78 18.64 -13.12 -5.19
C ASP A 78 18.29 -13.67 -3.80
N ALA A 79 17.05 -14.13 -3.66
CA ALA A 79 16.54 -14.75 -2.45
C ALA A 79 15.47 -15.78 -2.80
N PRO A 80 15.23 -16.77 -1.91
CA PRO A 80 14.21 -17.79 -2.13
C PRO A 80 12.82 -17.17 -2.36
N ARG A 81 12.15 -17.64 -3.40
CA ARG A 81 10.78 -17.26 -3.79
C ARG A 81 9.82 -18.41 -3.49
N SER A 82 8.55 -18.09 -3.25
CA SER A 82 7.53 -19.12 -3.09
C SER A 82 7.15 -19.75 -4.43
N ASP A 83 7.33 -19.01 -5.52
CA ASP A 83 7.19 -19.46 -6.91
C ASP A 83 8.23 -18.74 -7.77
N ASP A 84 9.22 -19.48 -8.28
CA ASP A 84 10.35 -18.91 -9.04
C ASP A 84 9.92 -18.22 -10.35
N LYS A 85 8.69 -18.46 -10.81
CA LYS A 85 8.09 -17.73 -11.94
C LYS A 85 7.79 -16.27 -11.60
N PHE A 86 7.50 -15.96 -10.34
CA PHE A 86 7.01 -14.66 -9.90
C PHE A 86 8.06 -13.90 -9.08
N ILE A 87 8.58 -12.81 -9.64
CA ILE A 87 9.75 -12.12 -9.06
C ILE A 87 9.45 -11.39 -7.74
N ASP A 88 8.20 -11.04 -7.46
CA ASP A 88 7.75 -10.38 -6.22
C ASP A 88 7.43 -11.31 -5.06
N THR A 89 7.69 -12.61 -5.21
CA THR A 89 7.32 -13.63 -4.23
C THR A 89 8.47 -14.04 -3.30
N VAL A 90 9.45 -13.15 -3.08
CA VAL A 90 10.56 -13.39 -2.14
C VAL A 90 10.01 -13.64 -0.73
N VAL A 91 10.44 -14.74 -0.12
CA VAL A 91 9.87 -15.26 1.13
C VAL A 91 10.43 -14.58 2.37
N GLY A 92 9.52 -14.13 3.23
CA GLY A 92 9.83 -13.49 4.52
C GLY A 92 10.19 -12.01 4.41
N TYR A 93 10.11 -11.30 5.53
CA TYR A 93 10.36 -9.86 5.59
C TYR A 93 11.87 -9.53 5.50
N ARG A 94 12.39 -9.41 4.28
CA ARG A 94 13.80 -9.18 3.96
C ARG A 94 13.95 -8.39 2.66
N ARG A 95 15.17 -7.97 2.32
CA ARG A 95 15.47 -7.36 1.01
C ARG A 95 14.95 -8.23 -0.13
N GLY A 96 14.38 -7.59 -1.16
CA GLY A 96 13.69 -8.25 -2.26
C GLY A 96 12.23 -8.61 -2.01
N ASN A 97 11.77 -8.71 -0.76
CA ASN A 97 10.35 -8.94 -0.45
C ASN A 97 9.53 -7.68 -0.75
N TRP A 98 8.34 -7.88 -1.34
CA TRP A 98 7.40 -6.81 -1.69
C TRP A 98 7.14 -5.84 -0.53
N SER A 99 6.58 -6.33 0.57
CA SER A 99 6.19 -5.49 1.69
C SER A 99 7.40 -4.83 2.34
N PHE A 100 8.54 -5.51 2.39
CA PHE A 100 9.79 -4.93 2.89
C PHE A 100 10.27 -3.74 2.04
N GLU A 101 10.42 -3.92 0.73
CA GLU A 101 11.03 -2.91 -0.15
C GLU A 101 10.16 -1.65 -0.25
N TRP A 102 8.84 -1.80 -0.33
CA TRP A 102 7.90 -0.68 -0.32
C TRP A 102 7.81 0.01 1.05
N SER A 103 7.77 -0.75 2.15
CA SER A 103 7.77 -0.17 3.50
C SER A 103 9.07 0.55 3.81
N HIS A 104 10.21 0.02 3.35
CA HIS A 104 11.50 0.69 3.49
C HIS A 104 11.51 2.03 2.75
N GLN A 105 10.99 2.08 1.51
CA GLN A 105 10.84 3.33 0.78
C GLN A 105 9.92 4.32 1.52
N ALA A 106 8.81 3.85 2.07
CA ALA A 106 7.90 4.66 2.86
C ALA A 106 8.57 5.26 4.11
N MET A 107 9.41 4.47 4.81
CA MET A 107 10.16 4.91 5.98
C MET A 107 11.11 6.08 5.66
N ILE A 108 11.74 6.09 4.47
CA ILE A 108 12.58 7.20 4.03
C ILE A 108 11.77 8.51 3.99
N TRP A 109 10.54 8.47 3.46
CA TRP A 109 9.66 9.64 3.42
C TRP A 109 9.15 10.06 4.79
N GLN A 110 8.85 9.09 5.66
CA GLN A 110 8.52 9.36 7.05
C GLN A 110 9.68 10.06 7.78
N GLN A 111 10.92 9.63 7.58
CA GLN A 111 12.10 10.28 8.17
C GLN A 111 12.31 11.69 7.61
N LYS A 112 12.08 11.89 6.30
CA LYS A 112 12.10 13.23 5.68
C LYS A 112 11.05 14.13 6.31
N ALA A 113 9.82 13.65 6.45
CA ALA A 113 8.71 14.41 7.04
C ALA A 113 9.01 14.91 8.46
N LEU A 114 9.75 14.12 9.26
CA LEU A 114 10.17 14.50 10.62
C LEU A 114 11.27 15.58 10.65
N ARG A 115 11.96 15.83 9.53
CA ARG A 115 13.03 16.82 9.39
C ARG A 115 12.58 18.07 8.65
N GLU A 116 11.42 18.03 8.01
CA GLU A 116 10.84 19.18 7.32
C GLU A 116 10.48 20.28 8.31
N THR A 117 10.79 21.53 7.96
CA THR A 117 10.44 22.72 8.76
C THR A 117 9.10 23.33 8.34
N SER A 118 8.70 23.12 7.08
CA SER A 118 7.40 23.54 6.56
C SER A 118 6.35 22.48 6.85
N GLU A 119 5.25 22.86 7.49
CA GLU A 119 4.12 21.96 7.74
C GLU A 119 3.58 21.36 6.43
N GLU A 120 3.44 22.16 5.37
CA GLU A 120 2.95 21.66 4.09
C GLU A 120 3.92 20.66 3.44
N ALA A 121 5.24 20.92 3.52
CA ALA A 121 6.25 19.98 3.06
C ALA A 121 6.19 18.66 3.86
N ALA A 122 6.11 18.76 5.18
CA ALA A 122 5.96 17.60 6.07
C ALA A 122 4.70 16.79 5.73
N ALA A 123 3.56 17.45 5.53
CA ALA A 123 2.31 16.81 5.12
C ALA A 123 2.45 16.06 3.80
N ASN A 124 3.10 16.66 2.79
CA ASN A 124 3.33 16.02 1.51
C ASN A 124 4.26 14.80 1.64
N CYS A 125 5.31 14.86 2.47
CA CYS A 125 6.17 13.71 2.76
C CYS A 125 5.41 12.58 3.46
N TRP A 126 4.57 12.90 4.45
CA TRP A 126 3.72 11.93 5.13
C TRP A 126 2.69 11.29 4.19
N LEU A 127 2.08 12.05 3.29
CA LEU A 127 1.18 11.51 2.27
C LEU A 127 1.89 10.55 1.32
N ARG A 128 3.14 10.86 0.95
CA ARG A 128 3.94 9.95 0.13
C ARG A 128 4.28 8.66 0.87
N ALA A 129 4.66 8.75 2.15
CA ALA A 129 4.85 7.58 3.00
C ALA A 129 3.57 6.73 3.10
N ALA A 130 2.41 7.36 3.31
CA ALA A 130 1.12 6.66 3.40
C ALA A 130 0.80 5.87 2.13
N ASN A 131 0.98 6.48 0.95
CA ASN A 131 0.76 5.79 -0.33
C ASN A 131 1.75 4.63 -0.55
N LEU A 132 3.03 4.79 -0.17
CA LEU A 132 4.02 3.72 -0.30
C LEU A 132 3.73 2.54 0.66
N TYR A 133 3.30 2.82 1.89
CA TYR A 133 2.82 1.77 2.81
C TYR A 133 1.55 1.08 2.30
N SER A 134 0.63 1.82 1.67
CA SER A 134 -0.54 1.24 1.01
C SER A 134 -0.13 0.24 -0.09
N ILE A 135 0.86 0.59 -0.91
CA ILE A 135 1.41 -0.33 -1.93
C ILE A 135 2.12 -1.53 -1.26
N ALA A 136 2.81 -1.33 -0.15
CA ALA A 136 3.43 -2.44 0.60
C ALA A 136 2.41 -3.50 1.07
N ALA A 137 1.16 -3.09 1.29
CA ALA A 137 0.04 -3.97 1.66
C ALA A 137 -0.73 -4.55 0.45
N TYR A 138 -0.57 -3.99 -0.74
CA TYR A 138 -1.26 -4.46 -1.94
C TYR A 138 -0.98 -5.95 -2.22
N PRO A 139 -2.00 -6.79 -2.51
CA PRO A 139 -3.41 -6.46 -2.78
C PRO A 139 -4.36 -6.68 -1.60
N PHE A 140 -3.90 -6.53 -0.35
CA PHE A 140 -4.74 -6.58 0.86
C PHE A 140 -5.40 -7.94 1.11
N ILE A 141 -4.65 -9.03 0.91
CA ILE A 141 -5.16 -10.39 1.15
C ILE A 141 -5.36 -10.62 2.64
N ASN A 142 -6.56 -11.07 3.01
CA ASN A 142 -6.88 -11.42 4.39
C ASN A 142 -5.92 -12.48 4.94
N GLY A 143 -5.37 -12.23 6.13
CA GLY A 143 -4.40 -13.11 6.78
C GLY A 143 -2.95 -12.86 6.35
N ASP A 144 -2.69 -11.91 5.45
CA ASP A 144 -1.33 -11.44 5.18
C ASP A 144 -0.86 -10.51 6.31
N PHE A 145 -0.08 -11.08 7.24
CA PHE A 145 0.44 -10.37 8.38
C PHE A 145 1.32 -9.15 8.01
N LEU A 146 2.09 -9.24 6.92
CA LEU A 146 2.94 -8.12 6.49
C LEU A 146 2.10 -7.01 5.86
N ALA A 147 1.05 -7.37 5.11
CA ALA A 147 0.10 -6.40 4.59
C ALA A 147 -0.67 -5.70 5.72
N ASP A 148 -1.14 -6.44 6.73
CA ASP A 148 -1.85 -5.86 7.88
C ASP A 148 -1.00 -4.82 8.62
N GLN A 149 0.29 -5.10 8.83
CA GLN A 149 1.21 -4.12 9.41
C GLN A 149 1.39 -2.89 8.52
N ALA A 150 1.54 -3.09 7.21
CA ALA A 150 1.68 -2.00 6.26
C ALA A 150 0.41 -1.12 6.20
N VAL A 151 -0.80 -1.69 6.32
CA VAL A 151 -2.05 -0.91 6.44
C VAL A 151 -2.03 -0.02 7.70
N VAL A 152 -1.61 -0.56 8.84
CA VAL A 152 -1.50 0.22 10.09
C VAL A 152 -0.52 1.38 9.92
N LEU A 153 0.62 1.16 9.26
CA LEU A 153 1.60 2.21 8.97
C LEU A 153 1.07 3.24 7.97
N ALA A 154 0.34 2.81 6.93
CA ALA A 154 -0.31 3.69 5.98
C ALA A 154 -1.30 4.64 6.66
N MET A 155 -2.16 4.12 7.54
CA MET A 155 -3.13 4.94 8.29
C MET A 155 -2.44 5.92 9.25
N LYS A 156 -1.41 5.47 9.97
CA LYS A 156 -0.62 6.36 10.85
C LYS A 156 0.07 7.48 10.08
N ALA A 157 0.66 7.17 8.93
CA ALA A 157 1.28 8.16 8.06
C ALA A 157 0.23 9.15 7.50
N PHE A 158 -0.95 8.66 7.10
CA PHE A 158 -2.05 9.49 6.65
C PHE A 158 -2.56 10.43 7.77
N GLU A 159 -2.77 9.93 8.98
CA GLU A 159 -3.18 10.75 10.13
C GLU A 159 -2.12 11.81 10.46
N ASN A 160 -0.83 11.47 10.39
CA ASN A 160 0.23 12.46 10.57
C ASN A 160 0.24 13.51 9.45
N ALA A 161 0.01 13.12 8.20
CA ALA A 161 -0.14 14.08 7.12
C ALA A 161 -1.25 15.09 7.40
N MET A 162 -2.38 14.63 7.95
CA MET A 162 -3.53 15.51 8.23
C MET A 162 -3.25 16.52 9.33
N LYS A 163 -2.35 16.22 10.28
CA LYS A 163 -1.94 17.18 11.33
C LYS A 163 -1.20 18.40 10.78
N PHE A 164 -0.43 18.21 9.70
CA PHE A 164 0.38 19.28 9.08
C PHE A 164 -0.26 19.84 7.79
N SER A 165 -1.37 19.25 7.35
CA SER A 165 -2.04 19.61 6.11
C SER A 165 -2.86 20.89 6.31
N SER A 166 -2.85 21.76 5.29
CA SER A 166 -3.77 22.92 5.26
C SER A 166 -5.21 22.55 4.87
N PHE A 167 -5.46 21.28 4.52
CA PHE A 167 -6.80 20.72 4.31
C PHE A 167 -7.27 19.99 5.56
N GLU A 168 -8.54 20.18 5.91
CA GLU A 168 -9.16 19.56 7.07
C GLU A 168 -9.77 18.20 6.69
N VAL A 169 -9.45 17.16 7.46
CA VAL A 169 -10.04 15.83 7.32
C VAL A 169 -10.64 15.39 8.64
N LYS A 170 -11.92 15.01 8.62
CA LYS A 170 -12.64 14.54 9.81
C LYS A 170 -12.93 13.06 9.69
N LYS A 171 -12.52 12.29 10.69
CA LYS A 171 -12.98 10.91 10.83
C LYS A 171 -14.41 10.90 11.35
N LEU A 172 -15.32 10.31 10.58
CA LEU A 172 -16.73 10.15 10.93
C LEU A 172 -17.02 8.68 11.20
N THR A 173 -17.83 8.41 12.23
CA THR A 173 -18.30 7.06 12.56
C THR A 173 -19.78 6.96 12.28
N PHE A 174 -20.17 5.98 11.47
CA PHE A 174 -21.56 5.72 11.07
C PHE A 174 -22.03 4.42 11.70
N LYS A 175 -23.25 4.42 12.27
CA LYS A 175 -23.92 3.20 12.72
C LYS A 175 -24.69 2.60 11.54
N LEU A 176 -24.38 1.34 11.22
CA LEU A 176 -25.05 0.58 10.18
C LEU A 176 -26.11 -0.32 10.82
N THR A 177 -27.34 -0.25 10.32
CA THR A 177 -28.45 -1.08 10.82
C THR A 177 -28.11 -2.56 10.74
N GLY A 178 -28.01 -3.22 11.89
CA GLY A 178 -27.69 -4.66 12.00
C GLY A 178 -26.26 -5.06 11.64
N LYS A 179 -25.35 -4.11 11.34
CA LYS A 179 -23.99 -4.39 10.84
C LYS A 179 -22.87 -3.68 11.62
N GLY A 180 -23.17 -3.12 12.79
CA GLY A 180 -22.20 -2.46 13.66
C GLY A 180 -21.86 -1.03 13.23
N THR A 181 -20.59 -0.63 13.37
CA THR A 181 -20.13 0.72 12.99
C THR A 181 -19.11 0.67 11.87
N THR A 182 -19.20 1.61 10.92
CA THR A 182 -18.16 1.87 9.93
C THR A 182 -17.57 3.26 10.13
N SER A 183 -16.37 3.51 9.61
CA SER A 183 -15.71 4.81 9.64
C SER A 183 -15.43 5.30 8.22
N GLY A 184 -15.53 6.60 8.01
CA GLY A 184 -15.07 7.26 6.80
C GLY A 184 -14.31 8.54 7.11
N PHE A 185 -13.58 9.06 6.12
CA PHE A 185 -12.86 10.33 6.21
C PHE A 185 -13.56 11.37 5.34
N LEU A 186 -14.07 12.43 5.98
CA LEU A 186 -14.62 13.61 5.31
C LEU A 186 -13.52 14.63 5.08
N HIS A 187 -13.12 14.79 3.83
CA HIS A 187 -12.15 15.78 3.35
C HIS A 187 -12.87 17.08 2.99
N LEU A 188 -12.48 18.19 3.62
CA LEU A 188 -13.15 19.49 3.48
C LEU A 188 -12.32 20.45 2.61
N PRO A 189 -12.94 21.13 1.63
CA PRO A 189 -12.24 22.04 0.72
C PRO A 189 -11.71 23.26 1.46
N LYS A 190 -10.54 23.76 1.04
CA LYS A 190 -9.91 24.93 1.66
C LYS A 190 -10.59 26.22 1.20
N GLY A 191 -10.71 27.19 2.11
CA GLY A 191 -11.09 28.57 1.77
C GLY A 191 -12.57 28.79 1.43
N CYS A 192 -13.42 27.77 1.61
CA CYS A 192 -14.86 27.90 1.47
C CYS A 192 -15.52 27.79 2.86
N LYS A 193 -16.73 28.34 3.00
CA LYS A 193 -17.58 28.15 4.18
C LYS A 193 -18.77 27.28 3.75
N GLY A 194 -19.00 26.20 4.48
CA GLY A 194 -20.07 25.25 4.16
C GLY A 194 -21.48 25.87 4.19
N PRO A 195 -22.50 25.11 3.74
CA PRO A 195 -22.46 23.69 3.38
C PRO A 195 -21.71 23.40 2.06
N TYR A 196 -21.07 22.24 1.98
CA TYR A 196 -20.30 21.81 0.80
C TYR A 196 -21.08 20.76 -0.01
N PRO A 197 -21.16 20.86 -1.34
CA PRO A 197 -21.49 19.70 -2.15
C PRO A 197 -20.49 18.58 -1.83
N THR A 198 -20.98 17.38 -1.53
CA THR A 198 -20.14 16.28 -1.03
C THR A 198 -20.31 15.06 -1.92
N VAL A 199 -19.20 14.51 -2.38
CA VAL A 199 -19.15 13.25 -3.14
C VAL A 199 -18.74 12.12 -2.20
N ILE A 200 -19.49 11.02 -2.21
CA ILE A 200 -19.05 9.77 -1.57
C ILE A 200 -18.19 9.01 -2.56
N PHE A 201 -16.98 8.64 -2.16
CA PHE A 201 -16.00 7.96 -3.00
C PHE A 201 -15.64 6.61 -2.41
N CYS A 202 -16.04 5.53 -3.08
CA CYS A 202 -15.69 4.17 -2.69
C CYS A 202 -14.60 3.63 -3.62
N GLY A 203 -13.47 3.24 -3.05
CA GLY A 203 -12.36 2.62 -3.79
C GLY A 203 -12.66 1.19 -4.25
N GLY A 204 -11.73 0.61 -5.01
CA GLY A 204 -11.72 -0.81 -5.33
C GLY A 204 -11.39 -1.71 -4.12
N LEU A 205 -11.55 -3.02 -4.29
CA LEU A 205 -11.25 -4.04 -3.26
C LEU A 205 -9.76 -4.05 -2.83
N ASP A 206 -8.89 -3.49 -3.67
CA ASP A 206 -7.44 -3.53 -3.55
C ASP A 206 -6.84 -2.14 -3.27
N SER A 207 -7.58 -1.30 -2.55
CA SER A 207 -7.19 0.08 -2.25
C SER A 207 -7.66 0.54 -0.87
N LEU A 208 -6.94 1.48 -0.26
CA LEU A 208 -7.35 2.10 1.00
C LEU A 208 -8.11 3.41 0.74
N GLN A 209 -8.99 3.79 1.67
CA GLN A 209 -9.70 5.08 1.64
C GLN A 209 -8.75 6.29 1.57
N SER A 210 -7.56 6.19 2.17
CA SER A 210 -6.54 7.24 2.16
C SER A 210 -5.88 7.47 0.80
N ASP A 211 -5.94 6.51 -0.12
CA ASP A 211 -5.23 6.55 -1.41
C ASP A 211 -5.77 7.67 -2.32
N TYR A 212 -6.99 8.17 -2.05
CA TYR A 212 -7.70 9.13 -2.89
C TYR A 212 -7.52 10.59 -2.46
N VAL A 213 -6.73 10.87 -1.42
CA VAL A 213 -6.50 12.24 -0.93
C VAL A 213 -5.96 13.17 -2.03
N ASN A 214 -5.12 12.67 -2.94
CA ASN A 214 -4.60 13.48 -4.04
C ASN A 214 -5.66 13.78 -5.11
N PHE A 215 -6.61 12.88 -5.33
CA PHE A 215 -7.77 13.16 -6.18
C PHE A 215 -8.59 14.31 -5.60
N PHE A 216 -8.90 14.26 -4.30
CA PHE A 216 -9.58 15.36 -3.62
C PHE A 216 -8.80 16.68 -3.73
N ARG A 217 -7.51 16.68 -3.35
CA ARG A 217 -6.69 17.90 -3.33
C ARG A 217 -6.58 18.57 -4.70
N ARG A 218 -6.44 17.79 -5.77
CA ARG A 218 -6.21 18.33 -7.13
C ARG A 218 -7.49 18.70 -7.86
N TYR A 219 -8.59 17.96 -7.65
CA TYR A 219 -9.76 18.08 -8.52
C TYR A 219 -11.01 18.59 -7.79
N LEU A 220 -11.26 18.15 -6.55
CA LEU A 220 -12.49 18.48 -5.82
C LEU A 220 -12.33 19.73 -4.95
N SER A 221 -11.24 19.81 -4.18
CA SER A 221 -10.97 20.91 -3.27
C SER A 221 -10.96 22.29 -3.95
N PRO A 222 -10.30 22.48 -5.13
CA PRO A 222 -10.33 23.76 -5.83
C PRO A 222 -11.72 24.17 -6.35
N LYS A 223 -12.66 23.23 -6.42
CA LYS A 223 -14.06 23.47 -6.85
C LYS A 223 -15.01 23.64 -5.67
N GLY A 224 -14.51 23.65 -4.43
CA GLY A 224 -15.34 23.73 -3.22
C GLY A 224 -16.15 22.46 -2.95
N ILE A 225 -15.74 21.31 -3.49
CA ILE A 225 -16.44 20.02 -3.33
C ILE A 225 -15.74 19.20 -2.24
N ALA A 226 -16.49 18.77 -1.23
CA ALA A 226 -16.02 17.85 -0.19
C ALA A 226 -16.03 16.40 -0.69
N MET A 227 -15.20 15.55 -0.08
CA MET A 227 -15.14 14.11 -0.39
C MET A 227 -15.30 13.30 0.88
N LEU A 228 -16.18 12.31 0.89
CA LEU A 228 -16.28 11.30 1.93
C LEU A 228 -15.77 9.98 1.38
N THR A 229 -14.63 9.51 1.87
CA THR A 229 -14.09 8.16 1.58
C THR A 229 -14.44 7.19 2.68
#